data_AF-A0A842NBU0-F1
#
_entry.id   AF-A0A842NBU0-F1
#
_cell.length_a   1.000
_cell.length_b   1.000
_cell.length_c   1.000
_cell.angle_alpha   90.00
_cell.angle_beta   90.00
_cell.angle_gamma   90.00
#
_symmetry.space_group_name_H-M   'P 1'
#
loop_
_entity.id
_entity.type
_entity.pdbx_description
1 polymer ?
#
loop_
_entity_poly.entity_id
_entity_poly.type
_entity_poly.pdbx_seq_one_letter_code
_entity_poly.pdbx_strand_id
1 'polypeptide(L)'
;MPYILMEDRPKYEESLSALIAILKEQPVDRIDGELNYIITRILKEAYPLRYFNINRAIGVMEACKLEYYRRVAAPYEDTKIEQNGDV
;
A
#
# COMPACT_ATOMS: atom_id res chain seq x y z
N MET A 1 0.58 8.32 -7.50
CA MET A 1 2.00 7.91 -7.59
C MET A 1 2.67 8.68 -8.72
N PRO A 2 3.67 9.54 -8.46
CA PRO A 2 4.31 10.37 -9.49
C PRO A 2 5.18 9.55 -10.47
N TYR A 3 5.41 8.27 -10.16
CA TYR A 3 6.28 7.37 -10.92
C TYR A 3 5.53 6.48 -11.93
N ILE A 4 4.19 6.55 -11.97
CA ILE A 4 3.35 5.90 -12.98
C ILE A 4 2.53 7.00 -13.66
N LEU A 5 2.67 7.10 -14.99
CA LEU A 5 1.95 8.06 -15.82
C LEU A 5 0.44 7.90 -15.65
N MET A 6 -0.32 8.98 -15.80
CA MET A 6 -1.76 8.92 -15.56
C MET A 6 -2.46 8.00 -16.56
N GLU A 7 -2.03 7.98 -17.83
CA GLU A 7 -2.53 7.06 -18.85
C GLU A 7 -2.26 5.58 -18.54
N ASP A 8 -1.28 5.28 -17.69
CA ASP A 8 -0.85 3.92 -17.37
C ASP A 8 -1.59 3.31 -16.17
N ARG A 9 -2.30 4.12 -15.38
CA ARG A 9 -3.01 3.66 -14.17
C ARG A 9 -4.25 2.81 -14.46
N PRO A 10 -5.09 3.15 -15.47
CA PRO A 10 -6.36 2.45 -15.71
C PRO A 10 -6.24 0.92 -15.85
N LYS A 11 -5.12 0.40 -16.33
CA LYS A 11 -4.90 -1.04 -16.51
C LYS A 11 -4.94 -1.87 -15.21
N TYR A 12 -4.85 -1.21 -14.05
CA TYR A 12 -4.92 -1.88 -12.75
C TYR A 12 -6.24 -1.61 -12.01
N GLU A 13 -7.03 -0.62 -12.44
CA GLU A 13 -8.16 -0.11 -11.65
C GLU A 13 -9.27 -1.14 -11.43
N GLU A 14 -9.58 -1.95 -12.45
CA GLU A 14 -10.61 -2.99 -12.34
C GLU A 14 -10.19 -4.06 -11.32
N SER A 15 -8.98 -4.58 -11.43
CA SER A 15 -8.46 -5.61 -10.52
C SER A 15 -8.28 -5.08 -9.11
N LEU A 16 -7.82 -3.83 -8.96
CA LEU A 16 -7.70 -3.18 -7.65
C LEU A 16 -9.08 -2.98 -7.02
N SER A 17 -10.06 -2.51 -7.80
CA SER A 17 -11.42 -2.32 -7.31
C SER A 17 -12.05 -3.62 -6.81
N ALA A 18 -11.88 -4.71 -7.57
CA ALA A 18 -12.36 -6.03 -7.16
C ALA A 18 -11.69 -6.51 -5.87
N LEU A 19 -10.36 -6.37 -5.75
CA LEU A 19 -9.62 -6.78 -4.56
C LEU A 19 -9.99 -5.95 -3.32
N ILE A 20 -10.16 -4.63 -3.49
CA ILE A 20 -10.60 -3.73 -2.42
C ILE A 20 -12.01 -4.09 -1.96
N ALA A 21 -12.91 -4.47 -2.86
CA ALA A 21 -14.25 -4.92 -2.50
C ALA A 21 -14.20 -6.17 -1.60
N ILE A 22 -13.39 -7.17 -1.95
CA ILE A 22 -13.18 -8.38 -1.13
C ILE A 22 -12.65 -8.03 0.27
N LEU A 23 -11.65 -7.14 0.35
CA LEU A 23 -11.06 -6.72 1.62
C LEU A 23 -12.07 -5.98 2.53
N LYS A 24 -12.98 -5.19 1.94
CA LYS A 24 -14.03 -4.47 2.68
C LYS A 24 -15.08 -5.38 3.30
N GLU A 25 -15.24 -6.60 2.78
CA GLU A 25 -16.15 -7.60 3.35
C GLU A 25 -15.54 -8.34 4.55
N GLN A 26 -14.21 -8.22 4.77
CA GLN A 26 -13.53 -8.87 5.88
C GLN A 26 -13.68 -8.07 7.19
N PRO A 27 -13.73 -8.75 8.34
CA PRO A 27 -13.54 -8.12 9.64
C PRO A 27 -12.22 -7.35 9.72
N VAL A 28 -12.23 -6.17 10.34
CA VAL A 28 -11.04 -5.28 10.39
C VAL A 28 -9.81 -5.98 10.98
N ASP A 29 -10.00 -6.82 12.00
CA ASP A 29 -8.95 -7.60 12.65
C ASP A 29 -8.31 -8.69 11.75
N ARG A 30 -8.92 -9.00 10.61
CA ARG A 30 -8.39 -9.94 9.62
C ARG A 30 -7.70 -9.27 8.43
N ILE A 31 -7.99 -7.99 8.19
CA ILE A 31 -7.46 -7.24 7.05
C ILE A 31 -5.93 -7.25 7.05
N ASP A 32 -5.29 -7.19 8.22
CA ASP A 32 -3.83 -7.19 8.36
C ASP A 32 -3.19 -8.45 7.76
N GLY A 33 -3.76 -9.62 8.04
CA GLY A 33 -3.28 -10.91 7.52
C GLY A 33 -3.53 -11.05 6.02
N GLU A 34 -4.70 -10.63 5.55
CA GLU A 34 -5.07 -10.61 4.13
C GLU A 34 -4.11 -9.74 3.32
N LEU A 35 -3.86 -8.50 3.77
CA LEU A 35 -2.94 -7.56 3.12
C LEU A 35 -1.51 -8.09 3.12
N ASN A 36 -1.05 -8.67 4.23
CA ASN A 36 0.27 -9.28 4.30
C ASN A 36 0.43 -10.41 3.25
N TYR A 37 -0.56 -11.29 3.15
CA TYR A 37 -0.58 -12.36 2.16
C TYR A 37 -0.56 -11.81 0.73
N ILE A 38 -1.48 -10.88 0.40
CA ILE A 38 -1.61 -10.29 -0.93
C ILE A 38 -0.30 -9.63 -1.37
N ILE A 39 0.27 -8.75 -0.53
CA ILE A 39 1.49 -8.01 -0.86
C ILE A 39 2.66 -9.00 -1.05
N THR A 40 2.80 -9.96 -0.14
CA THR A 40 3.85 -10.99 -0.24
C THR A 40 3.72 -11.81 -1.52
N ARG A 41 2.49 -12.22 -1.87
CA ARG A 41 2.23 -12.96 -3.12
C ARG A 41 2.56 -12.13 -4.35
N ILE A 42 2.15 -10.85 -4.41
CA ILE A 42 2.47 -9.96 -5.52
C ILE A 42 3.99 -9.86 -5.70
N LEU A 43 4.74 -9.59 -4.62
CA LEU A 43 6.19 -9.42 -4.70
C LEU A 43 6.92 -10.72 -5.08
N LYS A 44 6.45 -11.86 -4.57
CA LYS A 44 7.01 -13.18 -4.90
C LYS A 44 6.87 -13.51 -6.39
N GLU A 45 5.75 -13.17 -7.01
CA GLU A 45 5.48 -13.51 -8.41
C GLU A 45 5.94 -12.41 -9.40
N ALA A 46 6.02 -11.15 -8.98
CA ALA A 46 6.44 -10.03 -9.83
C ALA A 46 7.96 -10.00 -10.09
N TYR A 47 8.76 -10.59 -9.20
CA TYR A 47 10.21 -10.56 -9.28
C TYR A 47 10.81 -11.96 -9.40
N PRO A 48 11.81 -12.19 -10.28
CA PRO A 48 12.57 -13.44 -10.29
C PRO A 48 13.28 -13.68 -8.96
N LEU A 49 13.29 -14.93 -8.47
CA LEU A 49 13.88 -15.29 -7.18
C LEU A 49 15.41 -15.17 -7.19
N ARG A 50 15.91 -14.01 -6.79
CA ARG A 50 17.33 -13.71 -6.55
C ARG A 50 17.46 -12.66 -5.46
N TYR A 51 18.53 -12.72 -4.69
CA TYR A 51 18.79 -11.80 -3.57
C TYR A 51 18.69 -10.31 -3.99
N PHE A 52 19.21 -9.97 -5.17
CA PHE A 52 19.09 -8.63 -5.74
C PHE A 52 17.63 -8.15 -5.80
N ASN A 53 16.72 -9.00 -6.28
CA ASN A 53 15.31 -8.65 -6.39
C ASN A 53 14.58 -8.67 -5.03
N ILE A 54 15.01 -9.52 -4.10
CA ILE A 54 14.50 -9.49 -2.72
C ILE A 54 14.79 -8.11 -2.11
N ASN A 55 16.03 -7.63 -2.20
CA ASN A 55 16.38 -6.30 -1.70
C ASN A 55 15.57 -5.18 -2.38
N ARG A 56 15.31 -5.29 -3.69
CA ARG A 56 14.45 -4.33 -4.41
C ARG A 56 13.01 -4.36 -3.92
N ALA A 57 12.44 -5.54 -3.73
CA ALA A 57 11.07 -5.70 -3.22
C ALA A 57 10.92 -5.08 -1.82
N ILE A 58 11.89 -5.33 -0.93
CA ILE A 58 11.95 -4.69 0.39
C ILE A 58 12.02 -3.17 0.27
N GLY A 59 12.89 -2.64 -0.60
CA GLY A 59 13.01 -1.20 -0.83
C GLY A 59 11.72 -0.54 -1.34
N VAL A 60 10.97 -1.22 -2.22
CA VAL A 60 9.66 -0.75 -2.68
C VAL A 60 8.65 -0.72 -1.54
N MET A 61 8.60 -1.73 -0.69
CA MET A 61 7.70 -1.74 0.48
C MET A 61 8.01 -0.60 1.45
N GLU A 62 9.30 -0.34 1.71
CA GLU A 62 9.73 0.78 2.54
C GLU A 62 9.29 2.13 1.94
N ALA A 63 9.43 2.30 0.63
CA ALA A 63 8.94 3.49 -0.07
C ALA A 63 7.41 3.63 0.04
N CYS A 64 6.65 2.55 -0.13
CA CYS A 64 5.19 2.54 0.04
C CYS A 64 4.78 2.97 1.46
N LYS A 65 5.45 2.45 2.49
CA LYS A 65 5.22 2.83 3.90
C LYS A 65 5.42 4.33 4.11
N LEU A 66 6.56 4.87 3.65
CA LEU A 66 6.88 6.29 3.79
C LEU A 66 5.90 7.18 3.00
N GLU A 67 5.47 6.73 1.82
CA GLU A 67 4.49 7.46 1.01
C GLU A 67 3.10 7.47 1.67
N TYR A 68 2.66 6.35 2.25
CA TYR A 68 1.41 6.28 3.01
C TYR A 68 1.47 7.21 4.23
N TYR A 69 2.56 7.19 4.98
CA TYR A 69 2.72 8.08 6.13
C TYR A 69 2.64 9.56 5.69
N ARG A 70 3.42 9.96 4.68
CA ARG A 70 3.47 11.34 4.21
C ARG A 70 2.15 11.84 3.60
N ARG A 71 1.40 10.97 2.89
CA ARG A 71 0.21 11.40 2.12
C ARG A 71 -1.12 11.11 2.80
N VAL A 72 -1.13 10.22 3.79
CA VAL A 72 -2.36 9.79 4.47
C VAL A 72 -2.27 10.06 5.97
N ALA A 73 -1.21 9.58 6.63
CA ALA A 73 -1.08 9.75 8.08
C ALA A 73 -0.84 11.22 8.46
N ALA A 74 0.12 11.90 7.85
CA ALA A 74 0.47 13.27 8.20
C ALA A 74 -0.72 14.25 8.06
N PRO A 75 -1.52 14.27 6.97
CA PRO A 75 -2.72 15.12 6.92
C PRO A 75 -3.78 14.78 7.98
N TYR A 76 -3.90 13.50 8.35
CA TYR A 76 -4.77 13.08 9.43
C TYR A 76 -4.26 13.55 10.80
N GLU A 77 -2.93 13.50 11.03
CA GLU A 77 -2.27 14.03 12.22
C GLU A 77 -2.45 15.54 12.33
N ASP A 78 -2.29 16.30 11.24
CA ASP A 78 -2.58 17.74 11.19
C ASP A 78 -4.02 18.04 11.65
N THR A 79 -4.98 17.26 11.15
CA THR A 79 -6.38 17.34 11.57
C THR A 79 -6.56 17.04 13.06
N LYS A 80 -5.78 16.10 13.61
CA LYS A 80 -5.84 15.75 15.04
C LYS A 80 -5.16 16.79 15.94
N ILE A 81 -4.11 17.45 15.46
CA ILE A 81 -3.48 18.58 16.13
C ILE A 81 -4.48 19.73 16.27
N GLU A 82 -5.22 20.06 15.20
CA GLU A 82 -6.28 21.09 15.27
C GLU A 82 -7.40 20.73 16.26
N GLN A 83 -7.76 19.45 16.35
CA GLN A 83 -8.87 18.97 17.20
C GLN A 83 -8.50 18.83 18.68
N ASN A 84 -7.30 18.31 18.96
CA ASN A 84 -6.92 17.85 20.29
C ASN A 84 -5.74 18.63 20.91
N GLY A 85 -5.16 19.57 20.15
CA GLY A 85 -3.89 20.20 20.48
C GLY A 85 -2.70 19.37 19.99
N ASP A 86 -1.57 20.05 19.85
CA ASP A 86 -0.28 19.39 19.61
C ASP A 86 0.29 18.81 20.91
N VAL A 87 1.26 17.91 20.78
CA VAL A 87 1.96 17.25 21.90
C VAL A 87 2.75 18.26 22.74
#